data_AF-A0A848KYQ8-F1
#
_entry.id   AF-A0A848KYQ8-F1
#
_cell.length_a   1.000
_cell.length_b   1.000
_cell.length_c   1.000
_cell.angle_alpha   90.00
_cell.angle_beta   90.00
_cell.angle_gamma   90.00
#
_symmetry.space_group_name_H-M   'P 1'
#
loop_
_entity.id
_entity.type
_entity.pdbx_description
1 polymer ?
#
loop_
_entity_poly.entity_id
_entity_poly.type
_entity_poly.pdbx_seq_one_letter_code
_entity_poly.pdbx_strand_id
1 'polypeptide(L)' 'MLKQLWLSICNIEDKRAREHDKERGKPANQRNPGRLIEGAVTPNWKRALEQRALVYRERIEPHL' A
#
# COMPACT_ATOMS: atom_id res chain seq x y z
N MET A 1 7.65 -3.92 16.80
CA MET A 1 8.00 -2.98 15.70
C MET A 1 8.14 -3.66 14.33
N LEU A 2 9.02 -4.65 14.11
CA LEU A 2 9.19 -5.25 12.76
C LEU A 2 7.97 -6.04 12.23
N LYS A 3 7.32 -6.82 13.10
CA LYS A 3 6.19 -7.70 12.72
C LYS A 3 4.97 -6.91 12.20
N GLN A 4 4.71 -5.74 12.76
CA GLN A 4 3.56 -4.90 12.36
C GLN A 4 3.78 -4.24 10.99
N LEU A 5 5.02 -3.78 10.74
CA LEU A 5 5.40 -3.25 9.44
C LEU A 5 5.30 -4.34 8.36
N TRP A 6 5.80 -5.54 8.66
CA TRP A 6 5.74 -6.67 7.74
C TRP A 6 4.30 -7.05 7.38
N LEU A 7 3.41 -7.20 8.36
CA LEU A 7 1.99 -7.49 8.10
C LEU A 7 1.29 -6.38 7.29
N SER A 8 1.66 -5.13 7.53
CA SER A 8 1.14 -3.99 6.76
C SER A 8 1.56 -4.03 5.30
N ILE A 9 2.82 -4.40 5.02
CA ILE A 9 3.34 -4.61 3.66
C ILE A 9 2.62 -5.78 3.00
N CYS A 10 2.50 -6.92 3.68
CA CYS A 10 1.79 -8.08 3.17
C CYS A 10 0.34 -7.74 2.79
N ASN A 11 -0.38 -6.98 3.63
CA ASN A 11 -1.74 -6.55 3.33
C ASN A 11 -1.84 -5.63 2.10
N ILE A 12 -0.84 -4.78 1.84
CA ILE A 12 -0.81 -3.91 0.67
C ILE A 12 -0.55 -4.75 -0.59
N GLU A 13 0.43 -5.65 -0.55
CA GLU A 13 0.75 -6.52 -1.68
C GLU A 13 -0.39 -7.49 -2.00
N ASP A 14 -1.08 -8.02 -0.98
CA ASP A 14 -2.26 -8.87 -1.14
C ASP A 14 -3.45 -8.12 -1.79
N LYS A 15 -3.62 -6.82 -1.52
CA LYS A 15 -4.58 -5.97 -2.25
C LYS A 15 -4.20 -5.81 -3.72
N ARG A 16 -2.92 -5.52 -4.03
CA ARG A 16 -2.45 -5.43 -5.41
C ARG A 16 -2.60 -6.76 -6.15
N ALA A 17 -2.30 -7.88 -5.52
CA ALA A 17 -2.45 -9.21 -6.12
C ALA A 17 -3.91 -9.48 -6.52
N ARG A 18 -4.86 -9.15 -5.64
CA ARG A 18 -6.31 -9.23 -5.96
C ARG A 18 -6.73 -8.31 -7.11
N GLU A 19 -6.18 -7.10 -7.18
CA GLU A 19 -6.45 -6.19 -8.30
C GLU A 19 -5.91 -6.77 -9.61
N HIS A 20 -4.69 -7.31 -9.61
CA HIS A 20 -4.12 -8.01 -10.75
C HIS A 20 -4.93 -9.24 -11.17
N ASP A 21 -5.42 -10.04 -10.23
CA ASP A 21 -6.24 -11.22 -10.54
C ASP A 21 -7.58 -10.84 -11.16
N LYS A 22 -8.19 -9.72 -10.75
CA LYS A 22 -9.41 -9.17 -11.40
C LYS A 22 -9.15 -8.67 -12.82
N GLU A 23 -7.89 -8.45 -13.18
CA GLU A 23 -7.48 -8.02 -14.52
C GLU A 23 -6.98 -9.16 -15.40
N ARG A 24 -6.76 -10.36 -14.84
CA ARG A 24 -6.48 -11.56 -15.63
C ARG A 24 -7.61 -11.78 -16.64
N GLY A 25 -7.23 -12.02 -17.89
CA GLY A 25 -8.17 -12.27 -19.00
C GLY A 25 -8.72 -11.02 -19.68
N LYS A 26 -8.57 -9.81 -19.12
CA LYS A 26 -8.95 -8.58 -19.84
C LYS A 26 -7.98 -8.30 -21.00
N PRO A 27 -8.44 -7.73 -22.13
CA PRO A 27 -7.56 -7.26 -23.18
C PRO A 27 -6.67 -6.12 -22.68
N ALA A 28 -5.47 -5.97 -23.24
CA ALA A 28 -4.45 -5.05 -22.74
C ALA A 28 -4.92 -3.58 -22.67
N ASN A 29 -5.87 -3.18 -23.52
CA ASN A 29 -6.47 -1.83 -23.51
C ASN A 29 -7.47 -1.58 -22.38
N GLN A 30 -7.89 -2.62 -21.64
CA GLN A 30 -8.84 -2.57 -20.52
C GLN A 30 -8.22 -2.95 -19.18
N ARG A 31 -6.91 -3.27 -19.16
CA ARG A 31 -6.14 -3.47 -17.93
C ARG A 31 -5.71 -2.12 -17.38
N ASN A 32 -5.58 -2.01 -16.06
CA ASN A 32 -4.99 -0.84 -15.46
C ASN A 32 -3.49 -0.84 -15.82
N PRO A 33 -2.97 0.20 -16.49
CA PRO A 33 -1.55 0.28 -16.77
C PRO A 33 -0.81 0.41 -15.45
N GLY A 34 -0.30 -0.72 -14.93
CA GLY A 34 0.51 -0.74 -13.72
C GLY A 34 1.64 0.27 -13.85
N ARG A 35 1.64 1.29 -12.99
CA ARG A 35 2.69 2.31 -13.00
C ARG A 35 3.84 1.82 -12.13
N LEU A 36 4.90 1.36 -12.77
CA LEU A 36 6.17 1.12 -12.10
C LEU A 36 6.73 2.48 -11.64
N ILE A 37 6.97 2.63 -10.34
CA ILE A 37 7.61 3.81 -9.75
C ILE A 37 8.91 3.34 -9.10
N GLU A 38 9.99 3.36 -9.87
CA GLU A 38 11.35 3.05 -9.41
C GLU A 38 12.13 4.34 -9.13
N GLY A 39 12.90 4.36 -8.04
CA GLY A 39 13.77 5.50 -7.70
C GLY A 39 13.05 6.77 -7.24
N ALA A 40 11.72 6.77 -7.12
CA ALA A 40 11.01 7.94 -6.61
C ALA A 40 11.30 8.15 -5.12
N VAL A 41 12.00 9.24 -4.82
CA VAL A 41 12.11 9.73 -3.45
C VAL A 41 10.72 10.18 -3.02
N THR A 42 10.21 9.61 -1.92
CA THR A 42 8.98 10.10 -1.28
C THR A 42 9.38 11.12 -0.22
N PRO A 43 9.40 12.43 -0.53
CA PRO A 43 9.74 13.44 0.45
C PRO A 43 8.68 13.45 1.56
N ASN A 44 9.07 13.86 2.77
CA ASN A 44 8.17 14.04 3.92
C ASN A 44 7.41 12.77 4.34
N TRP A 45 7.96 11.58 4.10
CA TRP A 45 7.34 10.30 4.51
C TRP A 45 7.00 10.24 6.01
N LYS A 46 7.79 10.89 6.88
CA LYS A 46 7.50 11.00 8.32
C LYS A 46 6.18 11.73 8.58
N ARG A 47 5.97 12.87 7.91
CA ARG A 47 4.75 13.68 8.04
C ARG A 47 3.54 12.96 7.48
N ALA A 48 3.69 12.23 6.37
CA ALA A 48 2.62 11.41 5.82
C ALA A 48 2.21 10.28 6.79
N LEU A 49 3.17 9.70 7.51
CA LEU A 49 2.92 8.68 8.52
C LEU A 49 2.21 9.25 9.74
N GLU A 50 2.60 10.43 10.22
CA GLU A 50 1.91 11.15 11.29
C GLU A 50 0.46 11.48 10.93
N GLN A 51 0.21 11.99 9.71
CA GLN A 51 -1.15 12.26 9.24
C GLN A 51 -1.99 10.99 9.20
N ARG A 52 -1.41 9.86 8.79
CA ARG A 52 -2.10 8.57 8.78
C ARG A 52 -2.39 8.07 10.19
N ALA A 53 -1.48 8.28 11.14
CA ALA A 53 -1.67 7.95 12.56
C ALA A 53 -2.79 8.76 13.22
N LEU A 54 -2.96 10.02 12.81
CA LEU A 54 -4.05 10.88 13.28
C LEU A 54 -5.42 10.44 12.72
N VAL A 55 -5.47 10.04 11.44
CA VAL A 55 -6.73 9.67 10.76
C VAL A 55 -7.20 8.26 11.13
N TYR A 56 -6.28 7.32 11.38
CA TYR A 56 -6.58 5.91 11.69
C TYR A 56 -6.06 5.54 13.08
N ARG A 57 -6.37 6.38 14.06
CA ARG A 57 -5.83 6.31 15.41
C ARG A 57 -6.18 4.99 16.10
N GLU A 58 -7.43 4.55 15.94
CA GLU A 58 -7.98 3.29 16.46
C GLU A 58 -7.32 2.03 15.86
N ARG A 59 -6.67 2.14 14.70
CA ARG A 59 -5.96 1.04 14.04
C ARG A 59 -4.48 1.02 14.38
N ILE A 60 -3.93 2.13 14.86
CA ILE A 60 -2.50 2.32 15.07
C ILE A 60 -2.17 2.28 16.56
N GLU A 61 -2.98 2.86 17.44
CA GLU A 61 -2.79 2.82 18.91
C GLU A 61 -2.72 1.42 19.52
N PRO A 62 -3.48 0.41 19.07
CA PRO A 62 -3.32 -0.96 19.58
C PRO A 62 -1.98 -1.64 19.21
N HIS A 63 -1.17 -0.99 18.36
CA HIS A 63 0.02 -1.57 17.74
C HIS A 63 1.27 -0.67 17.82
N LEU A 64 1.15 0.49 18.49
CA LEU A 64 2.26 1.37 18.89
C LEU A 64 2.99 0.78 20.09
#